data_AF-A0A377K1H8-F1
#
_entry.id   AF-A0A377K1H8-F1
#
_cell.length_a   1.000
_cell.length_b   1.000
_cell.length_c   1.000
_cell.angle_alpha   90.00
_cell.angle_beta   90.00
_cell.angle_gamma   90.00
#
_symmetry.space_group_name_H-M   'P 1'
#
loop_
_entity.id
_entity.type
_entity.pdbx_description
1 polymer ?
#
loop_
_entity_poly.entity_id
_entity_poly.type
_entity_poly.pdbx_seq_one_letter_code
_entity_poly.pdbx_strand_id
1 'polypeptide(L)' 'MGRGYFLVRGDKTTCGGKIIEGADDHTIMGIPQARDMDRVTCGRYPGMFIIVGGVS' A
#
# COMPACT_ATOMS: atom_id res chain seq x y z
N MET A 1 12.29 -5.81 -20.89
CA MET A 1 12.28 -5.33 -19.50
C MET A 1 10.91 -4.76 -19.16
N GLY A 2 10.34 -5.13 -18.01
CA GLY A 2 9.13 -4.51 -17.46
C GLY A 2 9.50 -3.36 -16.51
N ARG A 3 8.58 -2.38 -16.36
CA ARG A 3 8.72 -1.30 -15.37
C ARG A 3 7.91 -1.66 -14.13
N GLY A 4 8.55 -1.68 -12.98
CA GLY A 4 7.91 -1.82 -11.67
C GLY A 4 7.75 -0.47 -10.96
N TYR A 5 6.86 -0.45 -9.97
CA TYR A 5 6.65 0.69 -9.09
C TYR A 5 6.63 0.19 -7.64
N PHE A 6 7.22 0.97 -6.74
CA PHE A 6 7.07 0.75 -5.30
C PHE A 6 5.81 1.45 -4.81
N LEU A 7 5.06 0.77 -3.94
CA LEU A 7 3.90 1.34 -3.26
C LEU A 7 4.33 1.88 -1.90
N VAL A 8 3.75 3.00 -1.50
CA VAL A 8 4.01 3.65 -0.22
C VAL A 8 2.71 4.00 0.50
N ARG A 9 2.82 4.25 1.80
CA ARG A 9 1.70 4.72 2.61
C ARG A 9 1.09 5.99 1.99
N GLY A 10 -0.22 5.97 1.78
CA GLY A 10 -0.98 7.06 1.17
C GLY A 10 -1.33 6.86 -0.30
N ASP A 11 -0.72 5.90 -1.00
CA ASP A 11 -1.08 5.58 -2.38
C ASP A 11 -2.54 5.16 -2.50
N LYS A 12 -3.19 5.61 -3.59
CA LYS A 12 -4.62 5.38 -3.82
C LYS A 12 -4.88 3.95 -4.28
N THR A 13 -5.91 3.33 -3.72
CA THR A 13 -6.45 2.07 -4.23
C THR A 13 -7.44 2.35 -5.36
N THR A 14 -7.58 1.43 -6.31
CA THR A 14 -8.55 1.53 -7.41
C THR A 14 -10.01 1.51 -6.91
N CYS A 15 -10.24 1.04 -5.69
CA CYS A 15 -11.54 1.13 -5.01
C CYS A 15 -11.85 2.56 -4.49
N GLY A 16 -10.95 3.54 -4.69
CA GLY A 16 -11.13 4.90 -4.19
C GLY A 16 -10.75 5.09 -2.72
N GLY A 17 -10.05 4.12 -2.13
CA GLY A 17 -9.41 4.28 -0.82
C GLY A 17 -7.91 4.54 -0.96
N LYS A 18 -7.16 4.18 0.09
CA LYS A 18 -5.70 4.34 0.13
C LYS A 18 -5.02 3.32 1.02
N ILE A 19 -3.72 3.15 0.82
CA ILE A 19 -2.83 2.44 1.75
C ILE A 19 -2.67 3.28 3.02
N ILE A 20 -2.92 2.68 4.19
CA ILE A 20 -2.91 3.41 5.47
C ILE A 20 -1.75 3.00 6.39
N GLU A 21 -1.11 1.88 6.11
CA GLU A 21 0.09 1.39 6.80
C GLU A 21 1.30 1.26 5.87
N GLY A 22 2.45 1.01 6.48
CA GLY A 22 3.73 0.82 5.81
C GLY A 22 4.83 0.52 6.82
N ALA A 23 5.99 0.13 6.33
CA ALA A 23 7.18 -0.11 7.12
C ALA A 23 7.82 1.23 7.57
N ASP A 24 7.66 1.63 8.83
CA ASP A 24 8.28 2.86 9.34
C ASP A 24 9.82 2.77 9.38
N ASP A 25 10.38 1.56 9.43
CA ASP A 25 11.81 1.27 9.36
C ASP A 25 12.36 1.26 7.93
N HIS A 26 11.50 1.22 6.91
CA HIS A 26 11.88 1.21 5.50
C HIS A 26 11.08 2.26 4.72
N THR A 27 11.72 3.40 4.45
CA THR A 27 11.06 4.51 3.76
C THR A 27 11.59 4.73 2.35
N ILE A 28 10.69 5.12 1.45
CA ILE A 28 11.02 5.57 0.10
C ILE A 28 10.69 7.05 0.05
N MET A 29 11.70 7.89 -0.19
CA MET A 29 11.56 9.35 -0.18
C MET A 29 10.95 9.87 1.16
N GLY A 30 11.27 9.20 2.27
CA GLY A 30 10.75 9.53 3.60
C GLY A 30 9.33 9.05 3.89
N ILE A 31 8.70 8.30 2.97
CA ILE A 31 7.36 7.74 3.14
C ILE A 31 7.49 6.23 3.42
N PRO A 32 6.83 5.70 4.47
CA PRO A 32 6.84 4.26 4.75
C PRO A 32 6.43 3.43 3.52
N GLN A 33 7.26 2.45 3.17
CA GLN A 33 7.00 1.52 2.07
C GLN A 33 5.87 0.55 2.44
N ALA A 34 4.95 0.29 1.53
CA ALA A 34 3.89 -0.70 1.73
C ALA A 34 4.41 -2.13 1.50
N ARG A 35 3.95 -3.08 2.31
CA ARG A 35 4.31 -4.50 2.29
C ARG A 35 3.07 -5.40 2.33
N ASP A 36 3.29 -6.70 2.21
CA ASP A 36 2.24 -7.66 2.50
C ASP A 36 1.68 -7.46 3.92
N MET A 37 0.39 -7.74 4.08
CA MET A 37 -0.39 -7.58 5.31
C MET A 37 -0.66 -6.14 5.76
N ASP A 38 -0.06 -5.12 5.15
CA ASP A 38 -0.36 -3.72 5.48
C ASP A 38 -1.81 -3.37 5.14
N ARG A 39 -2.45 -2.61 6.05
CA ARG A 39 -3.86 -2.23 5.89
C ARG A 39 -4.08 -1.20 4.78
N VAL A 40 -5.20 -1.37 4.09
CA VAL A 40 -5.72 -0.45 3.07
C VAL A 40 -7.22 -0.22 3.26
N THR A 41 -7.70 0.88 2.70
CA THR A 41 -9.12 1.24 2.69
C THR A 41 -9.71 1.10 1.29
N CYS A 42 -11.03 0.95 1.22
CA CYS A 42 -11.83 0.88 0.01
C CYS A 42 -12.85 2.03 0.07
N GLY A 43 -12.98 2.83 -0.98
CA GLY A 43 -13.97 3.92 -1.02
C GLY A 43 -15.40 3.42 -1.25
N ARG A 44 -15.56 2.16 -1.67
CA ARG A 44 -16.84 1.55 -2.03
C ARG A 44 -17.46 0.68 -0.94
N TYR A 45 -16.64 0.00 -0.14
CA TYR A 45 -17.10 -0.97 0.85
C TYR A 45 -16.55 -0.62 2.24
N PRO A 46 -17.38 -0.66 3.29
CA PRO A 46 -16.89 -0.46 4.65
C PRO A 46 -16.04 -1.65 5.08
N GLY A 47 -15.00 -1.38 5.88
CA GLY A 47 -14.12 -2.41 6.42
C GLY A 47 -12.64 -2.07 6.23
N MET A 48 -11.79 -2.92 6.81
CA MET A 48 -10.34 -2.91 6.60
C MET A 48 -9.96 -4.05 5.67
N PHE A 49 -9.11 -3.74 4.70
CA PHE A 49 -8.55 -4.69 3.75
C PHE A 49 -7.04 -4.72 3.93
N ILE A 50 -6.37 -5.72 3.39
CA ILE A 50 -4.92 -5.88 3.49
C ILE A 50 -4.30 -6.10 2.12
N ILE A 51 -3.03 -5.75 1.98
CA ILE A 51 -2.21 -6.13 0.83
C ILE A 51 -1.88 -7.62 0.95
N VAL A 52 -2.13 -8.40 -0.11
CA VAL A 52 -1.94 -9.88 -0.09
C VAL A 52 -0.86 -10.37 -1.04
N GLY A 53 -0.13 -9.46 -1.69
CA GLY A 53 0.91 -9.81 -2.66
C GLY A 53 1.95 -8.71 -2.79
N GLY A 54 3.14 -9.10 -3.25
CA GLY A 54 4.28 -8.22 -3.42
C GLY A 54 5.31 -8.83 -4.37
N VAL A 55 6.44 -8.15 -4.52
CA VAL A 55 7.59 -8.66 -5.26
C VAL A 55 8.62 -9.13 -4.24
N SER A 56 9.13 -10.35 -4.43
CA SER A 56 10.19 -10.99 -3.64
C SER A 56 11.50 -11.02 -4.41
#